data_AF-A0A256XU08-F1
#
_entry.id   AF-A0A256XU08-F1
#
_cell.length_a   1.000
_cell.length_b   1.000
_cell.length_c   1.000
_cell.angle_alpha   90.00
_cell.angle_beta   90.00
_cell.angle_gamma   90.00
#
_symmetry.space_group_name_H-M   'P 1'
#
loop_
_entity.id
_entity.type
_entity.pdbx_description
1 polymer ?
#
loop_
_entity_poly.entity_id
_entity_poly.type
_entity_poly.pdbx_seq_one_letter_code
_entity_poly.pdbx_strand_id
1 'polypeptide(L)'
;MGRYKPYGKGWFNEPYRHSLAARGIKTSFARKISRDEIKERFESANKVTFYKLVDDDTGEIHPVVVIEDESGKLRLVGPKKSVEFVKEKLGKKESFAAKRSVIQIAQDIKRGLKPYAKRVAIAGSIRRKVPDPHDIDIVLIPKKGATDKIQEFVKRRGKLELAGYKKISGKIKGVDVDIFIASPKDFWTQMMFSTGPRGANIWHRIQAKRKGWILNQYGLFDKQGRRIAKTEREIYQKLGLSYRPPELRGLPRK
;
A
#
# COMPACT_ATOMS: atom_id res chain seq x y z
N MET A 1 -10.18 45.57 27.35
CA MET A 1 -10.74 44.20 27.24
C MET A 1 -10.68 43.73 25.80
N GLY A 2 -9.61 43.04 25.40
CA GLY A 2 -9.45 42.46 24.07
C GLY A 2 -9.56 40.94 24.14
N ARG A 3 -10.46 40.35 23.33
CA ARG A 3 -10.71 38.91 23.26
C ARG A 3 -9.51 38.18 22.66
N TYR A 4 -8.93 37.26 23.44
CA TYR A 4 -7.89 36.33 23.00
C TYR A 4 -8.47 35.37 21.94
N LYS A 5 -7.90 35.33 20.73
CA LYS A 5 -8.20 34.29 19.73
C LYS A 5 -7.35 33.05 20.02
N PRO A 6 -7.92 31.84 20.11
CA PRO A 6 -7.15 30.62 20.30
C PRO A 6 -6.47 30.21 19.00
N TYR A 7 -5.17 29.93 19.08
CA TYR A 7 -4.40 29.28 18.02
C TYR A 7 -4.99 27.90 17.71
N GLY A 8 -5.36 27.70 16.44
CA GLY A 8 -5.20 26.45 15.70
C GLY A 8 -5.92 25.21 16.24
N LYS A 9 -7.20 25.07 15.92
CA LYS A 9 -7.82 23.76 15.69
C LYS A 9 -7.06 23.04 14.58
N GLY A 10 -6.51 21.85 14.84
CA GLY A 10 -6.24 20.91 13.77
C GLY A 10 -5.09 19.93 13.95
N TRP A 11 -5.06 19.10 14.99
CA TRP A 11 -4.29 17.84 15.00
C TRP A 11 -4.94 16.81 15.91
N PHE A 12 -6.22 16.53 15.69
CA PHE A 12 -6.88 15.36 16.27
C PHE A 12 -7.69 14.68 15.18
N ASN A 13 -7.11 13.62 14.64
CA ASN A 13 -7.81 12.39 14.33
C ASN A 13 -6.75 11.27 14.16
N GLU A 14 -6.84 10.30 15.07
CA GLU A 14 -6.14 9.01 15.10
C GLU A 14 -6.10 8.33 13.72
N PRO A 15 -5.07 7.49 13.40
CA PRO A 15 -4.87 6.21 14.09
C PRO A 15 -3.40 5.73 14.16
N TYR A 16 -2.88 5.38 15.35
CA TYR A 16 -1.91 4.28 15.54
C TYR A 16 -1.67 4.05 17.04
N ARG A 17 -2.73 3.79 17.81
CA ARG A 17 -2.61 3.30 19.20
C ARG A 17 -2.33 1.78 19.28
N HIS A 18 -2.35 1.07 18.16
CA HIS A 18 -2.64 -0.37 18.17
C HIS A 18 -1.46 -1.35 18.30
N SER A 19 -0.17 -0.94 18.26
CA SER A 19 0.93 -1.92 18.36
C SER A 19 1.70 -1.96 19.69
N LEU A 20 1.65 -0.90 20.51
CA LEU A 20 2.35 -0.84 21.81
C LEU A 20 1.39 -0.91 23.01
N ALA A 21 0.18 -0.35 22.89
CA ALA A 21 -0.87 -0.50 23.90
C ALA A 21 -1.31 -1.97 24.06
N ALA A 22 -1.28 -2.76 22.99
CA ALA A 22 -1.54 -4.20 23.00
C ALA A 22 -0.53 -5.02 23.82
N ARG A 23 0.59 -4.40 24.27
CA ARG A 23 1.64 -5.02 25.10
C ARG A 23 1.78 -4.33 26.47
N GLY A 24 0.77 -3.56 26.87
CA GLY A 24 0.67 -2.96 28.22
C GLY A 24 1.47 -1.68 28.45
N ILE A 25 2.15 -1.13 27.43
CA ILE A 25 2.96 0.09 27.60
C ILE A 25 2.15 1.30 27.14
N LYS A 26 1.82 2.22 28.05
CA LYS A 26 1.17 3.49 27.71
C LYS A 26 2.19 4.46 27.12
N THR A 27 2.14 4.62 25.80
CA THR A 27 2.94 5.63 25.09
C THR A 27 2.15 6.92 24.97
N SER A 28 2.70 8.02 25.47
CA SER A 28 2.15 9.36 25.22
C SER A 28 3.15 10.14 24.37
N PHE A 29 2.73 10.47 23.14
CA PHE A 29 3.50 11.18 22.12
C PHE A 29 4.76 10.44 21.59
N ALA A 30 4.58 9.74 20.46
CA ALA A 30 5.68 9.32 19.59
C ALA A 30 5.72 10.26 18.38
N ARG A 31 6.88 10.88 18.11
CA ARG A 31 7.11 11.65 16.87
C ARG A 31 8.07 10.85 15.99
N LYS A 32 7.58 10.45 14.83
CA LYS A 32 8.40 9.88 13.76
C LYS A 32 9.03 11.03 12.99
N ILE A 33 10.35 11.03 12.85
CA ILE A 33 11.09 12.04 12.06
C ILE A 33 11.48 11.40 10.72
N SER A 34 11.42 12.18 9.63
CA SER A 34 11.69 11.68 8.28
C SER A 34 13.19 11.48 8.03
N ARG A 35 13.55 10.55 7.13
CA ARG A 35 14.96 10.29 6.73
C ARG A 35 15.66 11.57 6.23
N ASP A 36 14.93 12.47 5.60
CA ASP A 36 15.47 13.73 5.07
C ASP A 36 15.79 14.75 6.18
N GLU A 37 15.08 14.72 7.31
CA GLU A 37 15.41 15.50 8.52
C GLU A 37 16.57 14.89 9.33
N ILE A 38 16.96 13.63 9.06
CA ILE A 38 17.96 12.85 9.83
C ILE A 38 19.36 12.90 9.17
N LYS A 39 19.41 13.26 7.89
CA LYS A 39 20.62 13.23 7.05
C LYS A 39 21.79 14.06 7.59
N GLU A 40 21.54 15.09 8.41
CA GLU A 40 22.61 15.92 9.00
C GLU A 40 23.40 15.26 10.14
N ARG A 41 22.89 14.19 10.78
CA ARG A 41 23.55 13.57 11.96
C ARG A 41 23.77 12.07 11.89
N PHE A 42 23.03 11.33 11.06
CA PHE A 42 23.11 9.87 11.00
C PHE A 42 23.01 9.36 9.56
N GLU A 43 24.14 9.33 8.86
CA GLU A 43 24.23 9.04 7.42
C GLU A 43 23.70 7.66 7.02
N SER A 44 23.75 6.67 7.91
CA SER A 44 23.31 5.28 7.67
C SER A 44 21.95 4.93 8.26
N ALA A 45 21.21 5.90 8.82
CA ALA A 45 19.91 5.65 9.42
C ALA A 45 18.79 5.68 8.38
N ASN A 46 18.00 4.60 8.32
CA ASN A 46 16.84 4.51 7.44
C ASN A 46 15.60 5.15 8.07
N LYS A 47 15.47 5.07 9.41
CA LYS A 47 14.37 5.66 10.15
C LYS A 47 14.77 5.97 11.59
N VAL A 48 14.38 7.15 12.08
CA VAL A 48 14.55 7.54 13.49
C VAL A 48 13.19 7.89 14.08
N THR A 49 12.89 7.31 15.23
CA THR A 49 11.62 7.53 15.93
C THR A 49 11.89 7.89 17.38
N PHE A 50 11.29 8.98 17.84
CA PHE A 50 11.39 9.45 19.21
C PHE A 50 10.22 8.91 20.00
N TYR A 51 10.54 8.24 21.10
CA TYR A 51 9.56 7.76 22.05
C TYR A 51 9.78 8.46 23.38
N LYS A 52 8.69 8.92 23.96
CA LYS A 52 8.63 9.30 25.36
C LYS A 52 7.85 8.19 26.07
N LEU A 53 8.58 7.35 26.78
CA LEU A 53 8.00 6.23 27.51
C LEU A 53 7.76 6.67 28.95
N VAL A 54 6.71 6.16 29.56
CA VAL A 54 6.41 6.41 30.97
C VAL A 54 6.48 5.06 31.66
N ASP A 55 7.26 4.98 32.72
CA ASP A 55 7.26 3.83 33.62
C ASP A 55 6.00 3.89 34.47
N ASP A 56 5.12 2.90 34.31
CA ASP A 56 3.82 2.89 34.97
C ASP A 56 3.93 2.66 36.49
N ASP A 57 5.04 2.06 36.95
CA ASP A 57 5.26 1.74 38.37
C ASP A 57 5.77 2.96 39.15
N THR A 58 6.58 3.82 38.52
CA THR A 58 7.23 4.97 39.17
C THR A 58 6.71 6.32 38.66
N GLY A 59 6.00 6.34 37.53
CA GLY A 59 5.63 7.54 36.79
C GLY A 59 6.80 8.22 36.06
N GLU A 60 8.00 7.64 36.12
CA GLU A 60 9.21 8.24 35.54
C GLU A 60 9.15 8.25 34.01
N ILE A 61 9.69 9.30 33.41
CA ILE A 61 9.65 9.50 31.97
C ILE A 61 11.01 9.14 31.37
N HIS A 62 10.98 8.21 30.41
CA HIS A 62 12.13 7.70 29.69
C HIS A 62 12.10 8.13 28.22
N PRO A 63 12.80 9.21 27.84
CA PRO A 63 12.96 9.59 26.46
C PRO A 63 14.00 8.69 25.77
N VAL A 64 13.62 8.07 24.66
CA VAL A 64 14.54 7.28 23.83
C VAL A 64 14.34 7.56 22.35
N VAL A 65 15.45 7.47 21.62
CA VAL A 65 15.49 7.55 20.17
C VAL A 65 15.77 6.16 19.63
N VAL A 66 14.86 5.62 18.83
CA VAL A 66 15.05 4.34 18.14
C VAL A 66 15.49 4.65 16.72
N ILE A 67 16.71 4.23 16.41
CA ILE A 67 17.32 4.33 15.09
C ILE A 67 17.28 2.95 14.45
N GLU A 68 16.62 2.85 13.32
CA GLU A 68 16.61 1.67 12.45
C GLU A 68 17.55 1.94 11.28
N ASP A 69 18.61 1.14 11.16
CA ASP A 69 19.52 1.24 10.02
C ASP A 69 18.90 0.64 8.75
N GLU A 70 19.59 0.76 7.63
CA GLU A 70 19.12 0.25 6.33
C GLU A 70 18.93 -1.27 6.30
N SER A 71 19.55 -2.01 7.24
CA SER A 71 19.40 -3.46 7.39
C SER A 71 18.22 -3.85 8.29
N GLY A 72 17.57 -2.88 8.93
CA GLY A 72 16.49 -3.11 9.89
C GLY A 72 16.98 -3.38 11.32
N LYS A 73 18.27 -3.21 11.61
CA LYS A 73 18.80 -3.35 12.97
C LYS A 73 18.50 -2.09 13.77
N LEU A 74 18.00 -2.29 14.99
CA LEU A 74 17.62 -1.22 15.90
C LEU A 74 18.77 -0.82 16.83
N ARG A 75 19.00 0.48 16.97
CA ARG A 75 19.88 1.10 17.98
C ARG A 75 19.04 2.05 18.83
N LEU A 76 19.25 2.00 20.14
CA LEU A 76 18.59 2.86 21.11
C LEU A 76 19.57 3.92 21.60
N VAL A 77 19.16 5.19 21.55
CA VAL A 77 19.97 6.34 21.98
C VAL A 77 19.18 7.20 22.95
N GLY A 78 19.78 7.55 24.10
CA GLY A 78 19.15 8.32 25.16
C GLY A 78 19.94 8.23 26.47
N PRO A 79 19.47 8.86 27.57
CA PRO A 79 20.08 8.72 28.88
C PRO A 79 20.21 7.24 29.28
N LYS A 80 21.35 6.83 29.86
CA LYS A 80 21.69 5.43 30.13
C LYS A 80 20.54 4.64 30.79
N LYS A 81 19.96 5.21 31.86
CA LYS A 81 18.82 4.66 32.60
C LYS A 81 17.59 4.40 31.71
N SER A 82 17.32 5.31 30.76
CA SER A 82 16.17 5.19 29.84
C SER A 82 16.40 4.11 28.76
N VAL A 83 17.64 3.95 28.28
CA VAL A 83 17.96 2.92 27.30
C VAL A 83 17.90 1.52 27.92
N GLU A 84 18.36 1.37 29.16
CA GLU A 84 18.33 0.10 29.90
C GLU A 84 16.88 -0.35 30.18
N PHE A 85 16.03 0.55 30.65
CA PHE A 85 14.59 0.31 30.84
C PHE A 85 13.91 -0.26 29.57
N VAL A 86 14.22 0.31 28.40
CA VAL A 86 13.62 -0.12 27.13
C VAL A 86 14.13 -1.48 26.68
N LYS A 87 15.43 -1.77 26.87
CA LYS A 87 15.99 -3.09 26.55
C LYS A 87 15.36 -4.19 27.39
N GLU A 88 15.14 -3.91 28.68
CA GLU A 88 14.50 -4.83 29.62
C GLU A 88 13.04 -5.14 29.21
N LYS A 89 12.24 -4.10 28.93
CA LYS A 89 10.82 -4.29 28.54
C LYS A 89 10.64 -4.92 27.14
N LEU A 90 11.59 -4.73 26.20
CA LEU A 90 11.54 -5.35 24.86
C LEU A 90 11.99 -6.83 24.84
N GLY A 91 12.47 -7.38 25.95
CA GLY A 91 13.09 -8.71 26.06
C GLY A 91 12.19 -9.96 26.01
N LYS A 92 10.95 -9.92 25.50
CA LYS A 92 10.12 -11.15 25.30
C LYS A 92 10.10 -11.58 23.83
N LYS A 93 10.79 -12.71 23.57
CA LYS A 93 11.13 -13.32 22.27
C LYS A 93 9.92 -13.90 21.50
N GLU A 94 9.70 -13.45 20.27
CA GLU A 94 9.25 -14.31 19.16
C GLU A 94 10.00 -13.94 17.87
N SER A 95 10.35 -14.97 17.11
CA SER A 95 11.38 -15.04 16.06
C SER A 95 11.01 -14.30 14.76
N PHE A 96 11.71 -13.20 14.46
CA PHE A 96 11.70 -12.57 13.14
C PHE A 96 12.69 -13.29 12.20
N ALA A 97 12.25 -14.40 11.59
CA ALA A 97 12.79 -14.76 10.28
C ALA A 97 12.36 -13.66 9.30
N ALA A 98 13.31 -13.01 8.62
CA ALA A 98 13.09 -11.82 7.80
C ALA A 98 11.90 -11.95 6.82
N LYS A 99 10.71 -11.46 7.23
CA LYS A 99 9.52 -11.40 6.36
C LYS A 99 9.80 -10.36 5.27
N ARG A 100 9.87 -10.79 4.01
CA ARG A 100 9.89 -9.86 2.87
C ARG A 100 8.64 -8.98 2.91
N SER A 101 8.79 -7.69 2.63
CA SER A 101 7.65 -6.78 2.50
C SER A 101 6.73 -7.21 1.34
N VAL A 102 5.43 -6.92 1.44
CA VAL A 102 4.43 -7.20 0.39
C VAL A 102 4.86 -6.62 -0.97
N ILE A 103 5.48 -5.43 -0.96
CA ILE A 103 6.03 -4.80 -2.17
C ILE A 103 7.15 -5.63 -2.80
N GLN A 104 8.07 -6.18 -2.01
CA GLN A 104 9.13 -7.05 -2.52
C GLN A 104 8.53 -8.34 -3.11
N ILE A 105 7.52 -8.92 -2.45
CA ILE A 105 6.79 -10.10 -2.96
C ILE A 105 6.13 -9.77 -4.31
N ALA A 106 5.49 -8.61 -4.44
CA ALA A 106 4.87 -8.17 -5.70
C ALA A 106 5.90 -7.99 -6.84
N GLN A 107 7.08 -7.44 -6.55
CA GLN A 107 8.15 -7.30 -7.55
C GLN A 107 8.73 -8.66 -7.96
N ASP A 108 8.90 -9.59 -7.00
CA ASP A 108 9.30 -10.98 -7.28
C ASP A 108 8.29 -11.66 -8.20
N ILE A 109 6.99 -11.54 -7.89
CA ILE A 109 5.89 -12.08 -8.71
C ILE A 109 5.93 -11.47 -10.12
N LYS A 110 6.01 -10.14 -10.22
CA LYS A 110 6.08 -9.44 -11.52
C LYS A 110 7.26 -9.94 -12.37
N ARG A 111 8.45 -10.09 -11.78
CA ARG A 111 9.62 -10.65 -12.47
C ARG A 111 9.38 -12.08 -12.92
N GLY A 112 8.85 -12.92 -12.04
CA GLY A 112 8.57 -14.32 -12.32
C GLY A 112 7.50 -14.56 -13.38
N LEU A 113 6.55 -13.63 -13.55
CA LEU A 113 5.50 -13.70 -14.56
C LEU A 113 5.92 -13.19 -15.96
N LYS A 114 7.00 -12.41 -16.06
CA LYS A 114 7.47 -11.85 -17.36
C LYS A 114 7.62 -12.89 -18.48
N PRO A 115 8.17 -14.10 -18.25
CA PRO A 115 8.32 -15.09 -19.32
C PRO A 115 6.99 -15.52 -19.98
N TYR A 116 5.89 -15.48 -19.22
CA TYR A 116 4.57 -15.98 -19.62
C TYR A 116 3.63 -14.88 -20.15
N ALA A 117 4.06 -13.62 -20.10
CA ALA A 117 3.21 -12.48 -20.39
C ALA A 117 3.85 -11.52 -21.41
N LYS A 118 3.02 -10.94 -22.27
CA LYS A 118 3.39 -9.81 -23.13
C LYS A 118 3.53 -8.52 -22.32
N ARG A 119 2.78 -8.40 -21.23
CA ARG A 119 2.83 -7.25 -20.31
C ARG A 119 2.44 -7.69 -18.90
N VAL A 120 3.12 -7.15 -17.89
CA VAL A 120 2.81 -7.37 -16.48
C VAL A 120 2.92 -6.03 -15.73
N ALA A 121 1.89 -5.67 -15.00
CA ALA A 121 1.84 -4.46 -14.20
C ALA A 121 1.27 -4.74 -12.80
N ILE A 122 1.86 -4.11 -11.79
CA ILE A 122 1.33 -4.10 -10.43
C ILE A 122 0.24 -3.02 -10.38
N ALA A 123 -0.91 -3.36 -9.80
CA ALA A 123 -2.07 -2.50 -9.63
C ALA A 123 -2.34 -2.29 -8.12
N GLY A 124 -3.61 -2.13 -7.74
CA GLY A 124 -4.02 -2.13 -6.34
C GLY A 124 -3.48 -0.99 -5.51
N SER A 125 -3.49 -1.24 -4.20
CA SER A 125 -2.91 -0.40 -3.15
C SER A 125 -1.43 -0.08 -3.41
N ILE A 126 -0.67 -1.03 -3.95
CA ILE A 126 0.75 -0.85 -4.28
C ILE A 126 0.95 0.20 -5.37
N ARG A 127 0.17 0.18 -6.46
CA ARG A 127 0.24 1.22 -7.50
C ARG A 127 -0.17 2.60 -6.98
N ARG A 128 -1.05 2.65 -5.97
CA ARG A 128 -1.44 3.90 -5.30
C ARG A 128 -0.43 4.37 -4.24
N LYS A 129 0.65 3.62 -4.00
CA LYS A 129 1.66 3.90 -2.96
C LYS A 129 1.07 4.01 -1.55
N VAL A 130 0.09 3.15 -1.23
CA VAL A 130 -0.41 3.03 0.14
C VAL A 130 0.74 2.53 1.05
N PRO A 131 0.98 3.12 2.24
CA PRO A 131 2.13 2.80 3.08
C PRO A 131 2.23 1.33 3.54
N ASP A 132 1.10 0.67 3.77
CA ASP A 132 1.04 -0.72 4.23
C ASP A 132 0.03 -1.52 3.37
N PRO A 133 0.42 -1.99 2.19
CA PRO A 133 -0.44 -2.82 1.34
C PRO A 133 -0.54 -4.24 1.92
N HIS A 134 -1.76 -4.75 2.04
CA HIS A 134 -2.01 -6.08 2.60
C HIS A 134 -2.15 -7.18 1.53
N ASP A 135 -2.39 -6.78 0.28
CA ASP A 135 -2.67 -7.64 -0.86
C ASP A 135 -1.87 -7.22 -2.11
N ILE A 136 -1.85 -8.10 -3.12
CA ILE A 136 -1.13 -7.89 -4.38
C ILE A 136 -2.09 -8.06 -5.56
N ASP A 137 -2.38 -6.96 -6.25
CA ASP A 137 -3.06 -6.98 -7.54
C ASP A 137 -2.05 -6.90 -8.70
N ILE A 138 -2.14 -7.83 -9.65
CA ILE A 138 -1.38 -7.86 -10.90
C ILE A 138 -2.35 -7.82 -12.08
N VAL A 139 -2.10 -6.96 -13.06
CA VAL A 139 -2.76 -7.03 -14.37
C VAL A 139 -1.73 -7.48 -15.40
N LEU A 140 -2.05 -8.52 -16.16
CA LEU A 140 -1.15 -9.05 -17.18
C LEU A 140 -1.87 -9.36 -18.49
N ILE A 141 -1.11 -9.29 -19.59
CA ILE A 141 -1.53 -9.80 -20.90
C ILE A 141 -0.76 -11.10 -21.15
N PRO A 142 -1.40 -12.27 -21.19
CA PRO A 142 -0.69 -13.54 -21.35
C PRO A 142 -0.13 -13.67 -22.78
N LYS A 143 0.96 -14.43 -22.93
CA LYS A 143 1.35 -14.98 -24.23
C LYS A 143 0.35 -16.06 -24.65
N LYS A 144 0.31 -16.39 -25.94
CA LYS A 144 -0.57 -17.45 -26.47
C LYS A 144 -0.28 -18.76 -25.73
N GLY A 145 -1.32 -19.41 -25.19
CA GLY A 145 -1.19 -20.69 -24.47
C GLY A 145 -0.47 -20.63 -23.11
N ALA A 146 -0.28 -19.44 -22.52
CA ALA A 146 0.51 -19.29 -21.29
C ALA A 146 -0.32 -19.29 -19.99
N THR A 147 -1.66 -19.36 -20.08
CA THR A 147 -2.55 -19.26 -18.90
C THR A 147 -2.29 -20.38 -17.88
N ASP A 148 -2.13 -21.63 -18.32
CA ASP A 148 -1.88 -22.75 -17.42
C ASP A 148 -0.53 -22.63 -16.72
N LYS A 149 0.48 -22.12 -17.42
CA LYS A 149 1.81 -21.81 -16.85
C LYS A 149 1.74 -20.73 -15.77
N ILE A 150 0.81 -19.77 -15.90
CA ILE A 150 0.58 -18.73 -14.89
C ILE A 150 -0.12 -19.33 -13.66
N GLN A 151 -1.09 -20.24 -13.85
CA GLN A 151 -1.72 -20.95 -12.73
C GLN A 151 -0.69 -21.82 -11.99
N GLU A 152 0.13 -22.55 -12.74
CA GLU A 152 1.22 -23.36 -12.20
C GLU A 152 2.25 -22.50 -11.47
N PHE A 153 2.57 -21.31 -11.99
CA PHE A 153 3.46 -20.35 -11.33
C PHE A 153 2.97 -20.02 -9.90
N VAL A 154 1.66 -19.78 -9.73
CA VAL A 154 1.05 -19.52 -8.42
C VAL A 154 1.09 -20.77 -7.54
N LYS A 155 0.67 -21.92 -8.09
CA LYS A 155 0.67 -23.22 -7.38
C LYS A 155 2.05 -23.62 -6.87
N ARG A 156 3.12 -23.37 -7.64
CA ARG A 156 4.50 -23.69 -7.23
C ARG A 156 5.07 -22.73 -6.17
N ARG A 157 4.45 -21.55 -5.96
CA ARG A 157 4.93 -20.50 -5.03
C ARG A 157 4.04 -20.33 -3.80
N GLY A 158 2.97 -21.10 -3.70
CA GLY A 158 2.03 -21.05 -2.60
C GLY A 158 0.75 -21.83 -2.91
N LYS A 159 -0.40 -21.29 -2.53
CA LYS A 159 -1.71 -21.93 -2.71
C LYS A 159 -2.48 -21.27 -3.86
N LEU A 160 -2.94 -22.06 -4.80
CA LEU A 160 -3.90 -21.62 -5.81
C LEU A 160 -5.33 -21.74 -5.24
N GLU A 161 -6.12 -20.68 -5.35
CA GLU A 161 -7.49 -20.64 -4.79
C GLU A 161 -8.55 -20.50 -5.89
N LEU A 162 -8.23 -19.75 -6.96
CA LEU A 162 -9.10 -19.60 -8.12
C LEU A 162 -8.28 -19.70 -9.40
N ALA A 163 -8.75 -20.54 -10.32
CA ALA A 163 -8.20 -20.72 -11.66
C ALA A 163 -9.23 -20.30 -12.73
N GLY A 164 -9.33 -19.01 -13.02
CA GLY A 164 -10.27 -18.46 -13.99
C GLY A 164 -9.59 -17.88 -15.23
N TYR A 165 -10.32 -17.87 -16.35
CA TYR A 165 -9.87 -17.30 -17.63
C TYR A 165 -9.67 -15.77 -17.59
N LYS A 166 -10.34 -15.06 -16.66
CA LYS A 166 -10.18 -13.60 -16.44
C LYS A 166 -9.41 -13.26 -15.16
N LYS A 167 -9.33 -14.18 -14.21
CA LYS A 167 -8.75 -13.94 -12.90
C LYS A 167 -8.19 -15.23 -12.33
N ILE A 168 -6.96 -15.16 -11.84
CA ILE A 168 -6.33 -16.21 -11.05
C ILE A 168 -6.09 -15.63 -9.66
N SER A 169 -6.53 -16.31 -8.61
CA SER A 169 -6.32 -15.88 -7.21
C SER A 169 -5.60 -16.96 -6.42
N GLY A 170 -4.78 -16.54 -5.47
CA GLY A 170 -4.11 -17.46 -4.56
C GLY A 170 -3.30 -16.73 -3.49
N LYS A 171 -2.57 -17.50 -2.71
CA LYS A 171 -1.74 -17.00 -1.60
C LYS A 171 -0.28 -17.37 -1.83
N ILE A 172 0.61 -16.38 -1.94
CA ILE A 172 2.06 -16.58 -2.11
C ILE A 172 2.77 -16.00 -0.89
N LYS A 173 3.59 -16.82 -0.20
CA LYS A 173 4.28 -16.44 1.06
C LYS A 173 3.33 -15.84 2.10
N GLY A 174 2.11 -16.37 2.20
CA GLY A 174 1.10 -15.88 3.14
C GLY A 174 0.30 -14.65 2.68
N VAL A 175 0.66 -14.01 1.57
CA VAL A 175 0.02 -12.79 1.05
C VAL A 175 -0.97 -13.15 -0.05
N ASP A 176 -2.13 -12.49 -0.06
CA ASP A 176 -3.16 -12.69 -1.08
C ASP A 176 -2.74 -12.02 -2.39
N VAL A 177 -2.89 -12.75 -3.49
CA VAL A 177 -2.47 -12.35 -4.83
C VAL A 177 -3.59 -12.56 -5.82
N ASP A 178 -4.02 -11.47 -6.45
CA ASP A 178 -4.97 -11.44 -7.53
C ASP A 178 -4.27 -11.11 -8.86
N ILE A 179 -4.40 -12.00 -9.84
CA ILE A 179 -3.85 -11.84 -11.19
C ILE A 179 -5.02 -11.70 -12.18
N PHE A 180 -5.21 -10.49 -12.69
CA PHE A 180 -6.20 -10.17 -13.72
C PHE A 180 -5.63 -10.41 -15.12
N ILE A 181 -6.31 -11.26 -15.88
CA ILE A 181 -5.97 -11.62 -17.25
C ILE A 181 -6.65 -10.65 -18.22
N ALA A 182 -5.84 -9.82 -18.86
CA ALA A 182 -6.23 -8.78 -19.79
C ALA A 182 -5.86 -9.13 -21.25
N SER A 183 -6.59 -8.55 -22.19
CA SER A 183 -6.21 -8.42 -23.60
C SER A 183 -5.54 -7.07 -23.86
N PRO A 184 -4.86 -6.89 -25.02
CA PRO A 184 -4.33 -5.58 -25.40
C PRO A 184 -5.40 -4.47 -25.43
N LYS A 185 -6.65 -4.82 -25.75
CA LYS A 185 -7.76 -3.85 -25.89
C LYS A 185 -8.31 -3.40 -24.53
N ASP A 186 -8.34 -4.27 -23.53
CA ASP A 186 -8.90 -3.96 -22.21
C ASP A 186 -7.85 -3.57 -21.17
N PHE A 187 -6.55 -3.80 -21.42
CA PHE A 187 -5.47 -3.65 -20.46
C PHE A 187 -5.56 -2.37 -19.61
N TRP A 188 -5.75 -1.20 -20.25
CA TRP A 188 -5.79 0.06 -19.52
C TRP A 188 -7.06 0.26 -18.70
N THR A 189 -8.17 -0.33 -19.13
CA THR A 189 -9.42 -0.27 -18.36
C THR A 189 -9.36 -1.26 -17.20
N GLN A 190 -8.82 -2.46 -17.41
CA GLN A 190 -8.54 -3.41 -16.34
C GLN A 190 -7.56 -2.81 -15.31
N MET A 191 -6.48 -2.16 -15.77
CA MET A 191 -5.57 -1.41 -14.90
C MET A 191 -6.30 -0.36 -14.07
N MET A 192 -7.18 0.43 -14.69
CA MET A 192 -7.96 1.45 -14.00
C MET A 192 -8.79 0.85 -12.86
N PHE A 193 -9.52 -0.23 -13.15
CA PHE A 193 -10.38 -0.91 -12.19
C PHE A 193 -9.60 -1.62 -11.08
N SER A 194 -8.56 -2.38 -11.42
CA SER A 194 -7.70 -3.07 -10.44
C SER A 194 -6.85 -2.09 -9.63
N THR A 195 -6.66 -0.85 -10.07
CA THR A 195 -5.94 0.17 -9.29
C THR A 195 -6.82 0.82 -8.23
N GLY A 196 -8.13 0.92 -8.46
CA GLY A 196 -9.06 1.50 -7.50
C GLY A 196 -8.71 2.92 -7.02
N PRO A 197 -9.10 3.29 -5.78
CA PRO A 197 -9.89 2.49 -4.84
C PRO A 197 -11.32 2.24 -5.35
N ARG A 198 -12.07 1.36 -4.67
CA ARG A 198 -13.46 1.02 -5.03
C ARG A 198 -14.33 2.25 -5.30
N GLY A 199 -14.22 3.29 -4.47
CA GLY A 199 -14.97 4.54 -4.64
C GLY A 199 -14.65 5.27 -5.95
N ALA A 200 -13.40 5.26 -6.40
CA ALA A 200 -13.03 5.86 -7.68
C ALA A 200 -13.70 5.11 -8.84
N ASN A 201 -13.69 3.77 -8.83
CA ASN A 201 -14.33 2.95 -9.86
C ASN A 201 -15.84 3.20 -9.93
N ILE A 202 -16.51 3.27 -8.78
CA ILE A 202 -17.94 3.59 -8.69
C ILE A 202 -18.22 4.95 -9.34
N TRP A 203 -17.44 5.97 -8.97
CA TRP A 203 -17.64 7.31 -9.50
C TRP A 203 -17.41 7.38 -11.02
N HIS A 204 -16.38 6.74 -11.56
CA HIS A 204 -16.17 6.71 -13.02
C HIS A 204 -17.35 6.07 -13.75
N ARG A 205 -17.93 5.00 -13.18
CA ARG A 205 -19.12 4.34 -13.75
C ARG A 205 -20.36 5.25 -13.69
N ILE A 206 -20.52 6.01 -12.61
CA ILE A 206 -21.60 7.02 -12.51
C ILE A 206 -21.44 8.07 -13.62
N GLN A 207 -20.24 8.58 -13.87
CA GLN A 207 -20.01 9.55 -14.93
C GLN A 207 -20.27 8.98 -16.33
N ALA A 208 -19.91 7.71 -16.56
CA ALA A 208 -20.20 7.04 -17.82
C ALA A 208 -21.71 6.89 -18.01
N LYS A 209 -22.42 6.42 -16.97
CA LYS A 209 -23.88 6.24 -16.98
C LYS A 209 -24.62 7.55 -17.27
N ARG A 210 -24.18 8.68 -16.71
CA ARG A 210 -24.73 10.02 -17.00
C ARG A 210 -24.65 10.41 -18.47
N LYS A 211 -23.69 9.86 -19.22
CA LYS A 211 -23.54 10.06 -20.67
C LYS A 211 -24.23 8.98 -21.50
N GLY A 212 -24.94 8.04 -20.87
CA GLY A 212 -25.51 6.86 -21.53
C GLY A 212 -24.46 5.85 -22.00
N TRP A 213 -23.29 5.85 -21.38
CA TRP A 213 -22.17 4.97 -21.72
C TRP A 213 -21.99 3.87 -20.68
N ILE A 214 -21.34 2.78 -21.10
CA ILE A 214 -21.00 1.65 -20.23
C ILE A 214 -19.51 1.67 -19.96
N LEU A 215 -19.12 1.80 -18.69
CA LEU A 215 -17.74 1.61 -18.25
C LEU A 215 -17.66 0.33 -17.40
N ASN A 216 -16.81 -0.60 -17.82
CA ASN A 216 -16.49 -1.83 -17.09
C ASN A 216 -15.00 -2.13 -17.24
N GLN A 217 -14.50 -3.21 -16.63
CA GLN A 217 -13.09 -3.59 -16.70
C GLN A 217 -12.58 -3.89 -18.12
N TYR A 218 -13.49 -4.12 -19.07
CA TYR A 218 -13.15 -4.41 -20.46
C TYR A 218 -13.05 -3.16 -21.32
N GLY A 219 -13.65 -2.04 -20.94
CA GLY A 219 -13.62 -0.82 -21.75
C GLY A 219 -14.66 0.22 -21.36
N LEU A 220 -14.56 1.37 -22.04
CA LEU A 220 -15.60 2.39 -22.10
C LEU A 220 -16.32 2.27 -23.46
N PHE A 221 -17.64 2.11 -23.42
CA PHE A 221 -18.48 1.85 -24.59
C PHE A 221 -19.61 2.88 -24.70
N ASP A 222 -19.92 3.32 -25.92
CA ASP A 222 -21.07 4.18 -26.18
C ASP A 222 -22.40 3.39 -26.20
N LYS A 223 -23.50 4.09 -26.50
CA LYS A 223 -24.85 3.51 -26.57
C LYS A 223 -24.97 2.41 -27.65
N GLN A 224 -24.12 2.47 -28.67
CA GLN A 224 -24.07 1.52 -29.77
C GLN A 224 -23.11 0.36 -29.48
N GLY A 225 -22.54 0.28 -28.27
CA GLY A 225 -21.60 -0.76 -27.88
C GLY A 225 -20.19 -0.59 -28.46
N ARG A 226 -19.87 0.55 -29.08
CA ARG A 226 -18.56 0.81 -29.65
C ARG A 226 -17.60 1.28 -28.56
N ARG A 227 -16.37 0.76 -28.58
CA ARG A 227 -15.30 1.22 -27.67
C ARG A 227 -14.89 2.64 -28.03
N ILE A 228 -14.93 3.54 -27.06
CA ILE A 228 -14.65 4.97 -27.26
C ILE A 228 -13.41 5.49 -26.52
N ALA A 229 -12.67 4.62 -25.83
CA ALA A 229 -11.38 4.94 -25.22
C ALA A 229 -10.46 3.72 -25.14
N LYS A 230 -9.15 3.97 -25.27
CA LYS A 230 -8.07 2.97 -25.26
C LYS A 230 -7.15 3.10 -24.05
N THR A 231 -7.05 4.26 -23.41
CA THR A 231 -6.13 4.53 -22.29
C THR A 231 -6.85 5.05 -21.04
N GLU A 232 -6.23 4.98 -19.87
CA GLU A 232 -6.78 5.61 -18.65
C GLU A 232 -7.05 7.10 -18.88
N ARG A 233 -6.12 7.83 -19.52
CA ARG A 233 -6.28 9.27 -19.77
C ARG A 233 -7.46 9.57 -20.69
N GLU A 234 -7.62 8.82 -21.78
CA GLU A 234 -8.76 8.96 -22.68
C GLU A 234 -10.09 8.67 -21.97
N ILE A 235 -10.14 7.67 -21.07
CA ILE A 235 -11.34 7.39 -20.28
C ILE A 235 -11.69 8.61 -19.42
N TYR A 236 -10.72 9.17 -18.69
CA TYR A 236 -10.95 10.38 -17.88
C TYR A 236 -11.47 11.55 -18.75
N GLN A 237 -10.80 11.81 -19.89
CA GLN A 237 -11.17 12.86 -20.82
C GLN A 237 -12.61 12.68 -21.34
N LYS A 238 -12.97 11.49 -21.81
CA LYS A 238 -14.32 11.18 -22.32
C LYS A 238 -15.37 11.37 -21.23
N LEU A 239 -15.07 10.99 -20.00
CA LEU A 239 -15.97 11.18 -18.85
C LEU A 239 -16.08 12.65 -18.42
N GLY A 240 -15.32 13.57 -19.00
CA GLY A 240 -15.33 14.99 -18.64
C GLY A 240 -14.56 15.28 -17.35
N LEU A 241 -13.48 14.53 -17.11
CA LEU A 241 -12.75 14.53 -15.85
C LEU A 241 -11.27 14.84 -16.06
N SER A 242 -10.70 15.64 -15.17
CA SER A 242 -9.24 15.82 -15.11
C SER A 242 -8.56 14.52 -14.73
N TYR A 243 -7.52 14.14 -15.49
CA TYR A 243 -6.77 12.90 -15.22
C TYR A 243 -6.20 12.94 -13.80
N ARG A 244 -6.51 11.90 -13.02
CA ARG A 244 -6.00 11.75 -11.65
C ARG A 244 -4.96 10.62 -11.58
N PRO A 245 -3.70 10.93 -11.22
CA PRO A 245 -2.69 9.90 -11.06
C PRO A 245 -3.08 8.93 -9.93
N PRO A 246 -2.66 7.65 -9.99
CA PRO A 246 -3.05 6.61 -9.04
C PRO A 246 -2.92 7.00 -7.56
N GLU A 247 -1.82 7.66 -7.20
CA GLU A 247 -1.48 8.10 -5.84
C GLU A 247 -2.53 9.02 -5.23
N LEU A 248 -3.28 9.76 -6.06
CA LEU A 248 -4.27 10.72 -5.60
C LEU A 248 -5.69 10.15 -5.56
N ARG A 249 -5.97 8.97 -6.14
CA ARG A 249 -7.36 8.47 -6.36
C ARG A 249 -8.14 8.15 -5.09
N GLY A 250 -7.48 8.09 -3.92
CA GLY A 250 -8.10 7.90 -2.61
C GLY A 250 -8.34 9.18 -1.80
N LEU A 251 -7.90 10.34 -2.30
CA LEU A 251 -8.08 11.62 -1.62
C LEU A 251 -9.38 12.31 -2.06
N PRO A 252 -9.97 13.18 -1.22
CA PRO A 252 -11.10 14.00 -1.62
C PRO A 252 -10.84 14.73 -2.95
N ARG A 253 -11.90 14.96 -3.72
CA ARG A 253 -11.83 15.90 -4.85
C ARG A 253 -12.01 17.30 -4.28
N LYS A 254 -11.07 18.19 -4.60
CA LYS A 254 -11.27 19.64 -4.42
C LYS A 254 -12.29 20.12 -5.44
#